data_AF-A0A4T2BXB5-F1
#
_entry.id   AF-A0A4T2BXB5-F1
#
_cell.length_a   1.000
_cell.length_b   1.000
_cell.length_c   1.000
_cell.angle_alpha   90.00
_cell.angle_beta   90.00
_cell.angle_gamma   90.00
#
_symmetry.space_group_name_H-M   'P 1'
#
loop_
_entity.id
_entity.type
_entity.pdbx_description
1 polymer ?
#
loop_
_entity_poly.entity_id
_entity_poly.type
_entity_poly.pdbx_seq_one_letter_code
_entity_poly.pdbx_strand_id
1 'polypeptide(L)'
;MALPDALRRFRAQGVMAQPVIFGGHRRAEGVVIPFELYAELVPVIEDIEIAHMVRERAAAGESVPLADVAAALGLDSDTYR
;
A
#
# COMPACT_ATOMS: atom_id res chain seq x y z
N MET A 1 3.11 21.43 18.94
CA MET A 1 2.19 20.58 19.73
C MET A 1 3.01 19.45 20.32
N ALA A 2 2.97 19.22 21.62
CA ALA A 2 3.71 18.10 22.21
C ALA A 2 2.97 16.78 21.93
N LEU A 3 3.70 15.70 21.65
CA LEU A 3 3.14 14.36 21.40
C LEU A 3 2.13 13.90 22.47
N PRO A 4 2.32 14.14 23.78
CA PRO A 4 1.35 13.76 24.80
C PRO A 4 -0.04 14.38 24.61
N ASP A 5 -0.12 15.61 24.10
CA ASP A 5 -1.39 16.30 23.87
C ASP A 5 -2.13 15.70 22.68
N ALA A 6 -1.39 15.34 21.63
CA ALA A 6 -1.92 14.62 20.49
C ALA A 6 -2.51 13.26 20.90
N LEU A 7 -1.78 12.51 21.74
CA LEU A 7 -2.27 11.23 22.25
C LEU A 7 -3.52 11.35 23.12
N ARG A 8 -3.67 12.45 23.89
CA ARG A 8 -4.92 12.71 24.61
C ARG A 8 -6.07 13.01 23.64
N ARG A 9 -5.82 13.80 22.60
CA ARG A 9 -6.81 14.09 21.55
C ARG A 9 -7.24 12.82 20.81
N PHE A 10 -6.28 11.99 20.38
CA PHE A 10 -6.57 10.74 19.67
C PHE A 10 -7.42 9.80 20.53
N ARG A 11 -7.14 9.69 21.84
CA ARG A 11 -7.98 8.90 22.75
C ARG A 11 -9.40 9.46 22.92
N ALA A 12 -9.57 10.78 22.88
CA ALA A 12 -10.87 11.41 23.08
C ALA A 12 -11.73 11.43 21.80
N GLN A 13 -11.11 11.47 20.62
CA GLN A 13 -11.79 11.71 19.34
C GLN A 13 -11.71 10.53 18.36
N GLY A 14 -10.92 9.49 18.67
CA GLY A 14 -10.79 8.28 17.85
C GLY A 14 -10.31 8.59 16.43
N VAL A 15 -10.86 7.86 15.45
CA VAL A 15 -10.61 8.02 14.01
C VAL A 15 -10.76 9.46 13.50
N MET A 16 -11.66 10.27 14.10
CA MET A 16 -11.94 11.64 13.66
C MET A 16 -10.98 12.69 14.23
N ALA A 17 -9.98 12.27 14.99
CA ALA A 17 -9.06 13.19 15.64
C ALA A 17 -8.15 13.90 14.62
N GLN A 18 -8.00 15.22 14.77
CA GLN A 18 -7.13 16.01 13.88
C GLN A 18 -5.67 15.49 13.91
N PRO A 19 -5.07 15.15 12.76
CA PRO A 19 -3.68 14.70 12.66
C PRO A 19 -2.67 15.73 13.17
N VAL A 20 -1.51 15.25 13.58
CA VAL A 20 -0.33 16.11 13.82
C VAL A 20 0.54 16.08 12.58
N ILE A 21 0.68 17.21 11.91
CA ILE A 21 1.54 17.37 10.74
C ILE A 21 2.83 18.07 11.18
N PHE A 22 3.97 17.59 10.70
CA PHE A 22 5.28 18.17 10.97
C PHE A 22 6.16 18.17 9.70
N GLY A 23 7.14 19.08 9.66
CA GLY A 23 8.05 19.25 8.52
C GLY A 23 8.71 20.63 8.51
N GLY A 24 9.56 20.89 7.52
CA GLY A 24 10.23 22.17 7.32
C GLY A 24 9.29 23.34 7.00
N HIS A 25 9.86 24.55 6.88
CA HIS A 25 9.07 25.76 6.66
C HIS A 25 8.18 25.63 5.41
N ARG A 26 6.85 25.69 5.62
CA ARG A 26 5.79 25.58 4.61
C ARG A 26 5.74 24.24 3.86
N ARG A 27 6.34 23.17 4.38
CA ARG A 27 6.29 21.82 3.78
C ARG A 27 5.92 20.78 4.83
N ALA A 28 4.83 20.06 4.58
CA ALA A 28 4.51 18.85 5.33
C ALA A 28 5.47 17.73 4.91
N GLU A 29 6.11 17.07 5.87
CA GLU A 29 7.07 15.98 5.64
C GLU A 29 6.66 14.70 6.37
N GLY A 30 5.91 14.82 7.47
CA GLY A 30 5.39 13.70 8.21
C GLY A 30 4.06 14.01 8.88
N VAL A 31 3.35 12.93 9.24
CA VAL A 31 2.08 12.99 9.93
C VAL A 31 2.01 11.92 11.01
N VAL A 32 1.43 12.25 12.16
CA VAL A 32 0.99 11.30 13.17
C VAL A 32 -0.53 11.29 13.19
N ILE A 33 -1.12 10.11 13.05
CA ILE A 33 -2.55 9.85 13.05
C ILE A 33 -2.94 8.86 14.15
N PRO A 34 -4.22 8.78 14.55
CA PRO A 34 -4.73 7.68 15.35
C PRO A 34 -4.43 6.33 14.69
N PHE A 35 -4.09 5.32 15.49
CA PHE A 35 -3.81 3.98 14.97
C PHE A 35 -5.03 3.36 14.27
N GLU A 36 -6.23 3.61 14.79
CA GLU A 36 -7.50 3.18 14.16
C GLU A 36 -7.64 3.73 12.74
N LEU A 37 -7.38 5.03 12.54
CA LEU A 37 -7.37 5.64 11.21
C LEU A 37 -6.28 5.03 10.32
N TYR A 38 -5.10 4.75 10.86
CA TYR A 38 -4.06 4.07 10.11
C TYR A 38 -4.52 2.68 9.63
N ALA A 39 -5.13 1.88 10.51
CA ALA A 39 -5.63 0.55 10.17
C ALA A 39 -6.72 0.59 9.08
N GLU A 40 -7.58 1.60 9.08
CA GLU A 40 -8.57 1.82 8.01
C GLU A 40 -7.93 2.22 6.67
N LEU A 41 -6.79 2.90 6.70
CA LEU A 41 -6.07 3.34 5.50
C LEU A 41 -5.19 2.23 4.88
N VAL A 42 -4.78 1.22 5.66
CA VAL A 42 -3.90 0.13 5.18
C VAL A 42 -4.44 -0.53 3.90
N PRO A 43 -5.71 -0.98 3.83
CA PRO A 43 -6.23 -1.59 2.60
C PRO A 43 -6.21 -0.65 1.39
N VAL A 44 -6.45 0.65 1.61
CA VAL A 44 -6.43 1.65 0.53
C VAL A 44 -5.01 1.88 0.01
N ILE A 45 -4.02 1.86 0.90
CA ILE A 45 -2.61 1.96 0.52
C ILE A 45 -2.21 0.73 -0.31
N GLU A 46 -2.59 -0.47 0.13
CA GLU A 46 -2.34 -1.72 -0.59
C GLU A 46 -2.96 -1.70 -2.00
N ASP A 47 -4.22 -1.25 -2.14
CA ASP A 47 -4.89 -1.14 -3.43
C ASP A 47 -4.13 -0.22 -4.40
N ILE A 48 -3.58 0.89 -3.91
CA ILE A 48 -2.79 1.84 -4.72
C ILE A 48 -1.50 1.19 -5.21
N GLU A 49 -0.80 0.46 -4.33
CA GLU A 49 0.44 -0.25 -4.65
C GLU A 49 0.20 -1.36 -5.67
N ILE A 50 -0.85 -2.16 -5.49
CA ILE A 50 -1.26 -3.20 -6.43
C ILE A 50 -1.60 -2.59 -7.78
N ALA A 51 -2.37 -1.50 -7.80
CA ALA A 51 -2.75 -0.84 -9.04
C ALA A 51 -1.53 -0.31 -9.81
N HIS A 52 -0.49 0.17 -9.11
CA HIS A 52 0.77 0.57 -9.73
C HIS A 52 1.47 -0.63 -10.37
N MET A 53 1.64 -1.72 -9.61
CA MET A 53 2.29 -2.94 -10.10
C MET A 53 1.55 -3.56 -11.30
N VAL A 54 0.22 -3.56 -11.28
CA VAL A 54 -0.61 -4.06 -12.39
C VAL A 54 -0.41 -3.21 -13.65
N ARG A 55 -0.36 -1.88 -13.52
CA ARG A 55 -0.10 -0.99 -14.65
C ARG A 55 1.27 -1.22 -15.26
N GLU A 56 2.30 -1.38 -14.43
CA GLU A 56 3.66 -1.68 -14.90
C GLU A 56 3.71 -3.03 -15.64
N ARG A 57 3.09 -4.07 -15.08
CA ARG A 57 3.02 -5.39 -15.73
C ARG A 57 2.25 -5.37 -17.04
N ALA A 58 1.11 -4.67 -17.09
CA ALA A 58 0.32 -4.54 -18.30
C ALA A 58 1.08 -3.78 -19.40
N ALA A 59 1.90 -2.79 -19.03
CA ALA A 59 2.76 -2.07 -19.96
C ALA A 59 3.95 -2.92 -20.46
N ALA A 60 4.36 -3.96 -19.73
CA ALA A 60 5.48 -4.83 -20.10
C ALA A 60 5.15 -5.83 -21.22
N GLY A 61 3.86 -6.00 -21.56
CA GLY A 61 3.42 -6.86 -22.65
C GLY A 61 2.15 -7.64 -22.31
N GLU A 62 1.65 -8.38 -23.29
CA GLU A 62 0.48 -9.24 -23.08
C GLU A 62 0.82 -10.45 -22.20
N SER A 63 -0.15 -10.88 -21.40
CA SER A 63 -0.04 -12.13 -20.66
C SER A 63 -0.06 -13.31 -21.62
N VAL A 64 0.89 -14.23 -21.47
CA VAL A 64 0.99 -15.45 -22.29
C VAL A 64 0.52 -16.65 -21.45
N PRO A 65 -0.27 -17.59 -22.03
CA PRO A 65 -0.64 -18.81 -21.34
C PRO A 65 0.58 -19.60 -20.84
N LEU A 66 0.50 -20.13 -19.62
CA LEU A 66 1.61 -20.88 -19.00
C LEU A 66 2.02 -22.09 -19.85
N ALA A 67 1.07 -22.76 -20.52
CA ALA A 67 1.34 -23.90 -21.39
C ALA A 67 2.25 -23.51 -22.57
N ASP A 68 2.02 -22.34 -23.17
CA ASP A 68 2.82 -21.85 -24.29
C ASP A 68 4.24 -21.50 -23.83
N VAL A 69 4.37 -20.91 -22.62
CA VAL A 69 5.68 -20.65 -22.00
C VAL A 69 6.42 -21.95 -21.69
N ALA A 70 5.74 -22.97 -21.16
CA ALA A 70 6.33 -24.27 -20.87
C ALA A 70 6.80 -24.97 -22.15
N ALA A 71 5.97 -24.97 -23.20
CA ALA A 71 6.33 -25.52 -24.50
C ALA A 71 7.54 -24.80 -25.12
N ALA A 72 7.61 -23.46 -25.03
CA ALA A 72 8.74 -22.67 -25.51
C ALA A 72 10.06 -22.99 -24.77
N LEU A 73 9.98 -23.42 -23.52
CA LEU A 73 11.13 -23.82 -22.70
C LEU A 73 11.44 -25.33 -22.77
N GLY A 74 10.67 -26.11 -23.53
CA GLY A 74 10.83 -27.56 -23.63
C GLY A 74 10.46 -28.32 -22.35
N LEU A 75 9.61 -27.73 -21.51
CA LEU A 75 9.14 -28.33 -20.26
C LEU A 75 7.83 -29.08 -20.53
N ASP A 76 7.80 -30.37 -20.21
CA ASP A 76 6.61 -31.21 -20.33
C ASP A 76 5.84 -31.23 -19.01
N SER A 77 4.58 -30.78 -19.04
CA SER A 77 3.70 -30.68 -17.87
C SER A 77 3.41 -32.03 -17.22
N ASP A 78 3.56 -33.14 -17.95
CA ASP A 78 3.37 -34.50 -17.39
C ASP A 78 4.53 -34.96 -16.50
N THR A 79 5.64 -34.20 -16.44
CA THR A 79 6.84 -34.56 -15.65
C THR A 79 6.74 -34.14 -14.18
N TYR A 80 5.83 -33.24 -13.83
CA TYR A 80 5.58 -32.77 -12.46
C TYR A 80 4.13 -33.09 -12.08
N ARG A 81 3.92 -34.29 -11.51
CA ARG A 81 2.64 -34.72 -10.93
C ARG A 81 2.82 -35.11 -9.48
#